data_AF-A0A4S4A314-F1
#
_entry.id   AF-A0A4S4A314-F1
#
_cell.length_a   1.000
_cell.length_b   1.000
_cell.length_c   1.000
_cell.angle_alpha   90.00
_cell.angle_beta   90.00
_cell.angle_gamma   90.00
#
_symmetry.space_group_name_H-M   'P 1'
#
loop_
_entity.id
_entity.type
_entity.pdbx_description
1 polymer ?
#
loop_
_entity_poly.entity_id
_entity_poly.type
_entity_poly.pdbx_seq_one_letter_code
_entity_poly.pdbx_strand_id
1 'polypeptide(L)' 'MSGNNGSEMQSRDSIGYIRQMLGEMRIVAEKEGAHMLCYLIEMAFEEAGDLQRQRNSQSIRKAQ' A
#
# COMPACT_ATOMS: atom_id res chain seq x y z
N MET A 1 19.35 -22.60 8.40
CA MET A 1 19.51 -21.13 8.35
C MET A 1 18.56 -20.56 7.30
N SER A 2 17.82 -19.54 7.71
CA SER A 2 16.94 -18.60 6.99
C SER A 2 16.55 -18.85 5.54
N GLY A 3 15.24 -19.05 5.32
CA GLY A 3 14.57 -18.97 4.03
C GLY A 3 13.32 -18.07 4.02
N ASN A 4 13.19 -17.11 4.95
CA ASN A 4 11.97 -16.29 5.09
C ASN A 4 12.12 -14.82 4.63
N ASN A 5 13.24 -14.45 3.98
CA ASN A 5 13.50 -13.06 3.60
C ASN A 5 12.93 -12.66 2.22
N GLY A 6 12.59 -13.64 1.35
CA GLY A 6 12.11 -13.37 -0.01
C GLY A 6 10.65 -12.89 -0.08
N SER A 7 9.77 -13.41 0.80
CA SER A 7 8.36 -13.02 0.87
C SER A 7 8.18 -11.62 1.46
N GLU A 8 8.98 -11.26 2.48
CA GLU A 8 8.94 -9.94 3.11
C GLU A 8 9.49 -8.80 2.21
N MET A 9 10.27 -9.10 1.16
CA MET A 9 10.69 -8.09 0.18
C MET A 9 9.66 -7.94 -0.95
N GLN A 10 9.16 -9.06 -1.50
CA GLN A 10 8.10 -9.04 -2.52
C GLN A 10 6.83 -8.34 -2.04
N SER A 11 6.38 -8.60 -0.82
CA SER A 11 5.14 -7.96 -0.37
C SER A 11 5.35 -6.47 -0.02
N ARG A 12 6.59 -5.98 0.20
CA ARG A 12 6.87 -4.56 0.49
C ARG A 12 6.69 -3.76 -0.79
N ASP A 13 7.18 -4.32 -1.91
CA ASP A 13 6.91 -3.82 -3.25
C ASP A 13 5.42 -3.96 -3.61
N SER A 14 4.75 -5.03 -3.15
CA SER A 14 3.32 -5.23 -3.46
C SER A 14 2.41 -4.12 -2.90
N ILE A 15 2.64 -3.67 -1.66
CA ILE A 15 1.83 -2.58 -1.07
C ILE A 15 2.16 -1.24 -1.75
N GLY A 16 3.44 -0.97 -2.03
CA GLY A 16 3.84 0.23 -2.77
C GLY A 16 3.21 0.28 -4.16
N TYR A 17 3.19 -0.86 -4.87
CA TYR A 17 2.56 -1.00 -6.17
C TYR A 17 1.04 -0.79 -6.11
N ILE A 18 0.35 -1.34 -5.11
CA ILE A 18 -1.09 -1.09 -4.91
C ILE A 18 -1.37 0.40 -4.68
N ARG A 19 -0.55 1.07 -3.86
CA ARG A 19 -0.70 2.52 -3.63
C ARG A 19 -0.49 3.33 -4.92
N GLN A 20 0.45 2.93 -5.76
CA GLN A 20 0.61 3.54 -7.09
C GLN A 20 -0.65 3.35 -7.95
N MET A 21 -1.20 2.13 -8.03
CA MET A 21 -2.42 1.86 -8.80
C MET A 21 -3.62 2.67 -8.28
N LEU A 22 -3.77 2.80 -6.96
CA LEU A 22 -4.81 3.62 -6.35
C LEU A 22 -4.67 5.10 -6.74
N GLY A 23 -3.44 5.62 -6.80
CA GLY A 23 -3.17 6.99 -7.29
C GLY A 23 -3.64 7.20 -8.73
N GLU A 24 -3.31 6.27 -9.63
CA GLU A 24 -3.77 6.32 -11.03
C GLU A 24 -5.30 6.24 -11.13
N MET A 25 -5.94 5.35 -10.37
CA MET A 25 -7.40 5.23 -10.35
C MET A 25 -8.09 6.48 -9.84
N ARG A 26 -7.51 7.20 -8.87
CA ARG A 26 -8.05 8.47 -8.37
C ARG A 26 -8.10 9.51 -9.47
N ILE A 27 -7.05 9.62 -10.29
CA ILE A 27 -6.99 10.55 -11.42
C ILE A 27 -8.09 10.25 -12.44
N VAL A 28 -8.34 8.96 -12.73
CA VAL A 28 -9.42 8.55 -13.62
C VAL A 28 -10.79 8.90 -13.02
N ALA A 29 -11.02 8.57 -11.76
CA ALA A 29 -12.29 8.86 -11.07
C ALA A 29 -12.59 10.37 -10.97
N GLU A 30 -11.57 11.20 -10.75
CA GLU A 30 -11.71 12.66 -10.75
C GLU A 30 -12.14 13.20 -12.11
N LYS A 31 -11.54 12.69 -13.21
CA LYS A 31 -11.89 13.08 -14.58
C LYS A 31 -13.35 12.73 -14.92
N GLU A 32 -13.85 11.63 -14.38
CA GLU A 32 -15.24 11.19 -14.56
C GLU A 32 -16.22 11.86 -13.58
N GLY A 33 -15.76 12.75 -12.69
CA GLY A 33 -16.61 13.39 -11.68
C GLY A 33 -17.18 12.41 -10.64
N ALA A 34 -16.55 11.24 -10.47
CA ALA A 34 -17.01 10.18 -9.59
C ALA A 34 -16.59 10.40 -8.13
N HIS A 35 -17.12 11.44 -7.49
CA HIS A 35 -16.69 11.91 -6.17
C HIS A 35 -16.70 10.83 -5.07
N MET A 36 -17.72 9.96 -5.05
CA MET A 36 -17.80 8.87 -4.07
C MET A 36 -16.69 7.83 -4.29
N LEU A 37 -16.33 7.58 -5.55
CA LEU A 37 -15.22 6.67 -5.88
C LEU A 37 -13.88 7.28 -5.48
N CYS A 38 -13.66 8.58 -5.71
CA CYS A 38 -12.46 9.27 -5.24
C CYS A 38 -12.28 9.12 -3.73
N TYR A 39 -13.36 9.33 -2.96
CA TYR A 39 -13.35 9.15 -1.52
C TYR A 39 -12.94 7.72 -1.11
N LEU A 40 -13.55 6.70 -1.72
CA LEU A 40 -13.21 5.30 -1.42
C LEU A 40 -11.76 4.95 -1.78
N ILE A 41 -11.26 5.48 -2.90
CA ILE A 41 -9.87 5.27 -3.32
C ILE A 41 -8.90 5.94 -2.34
N GLU A 42 -9.21 7.14 -1.86
CA GLU A 42 -8.40 7.88 -0.89
C GLU A 42 -8.35 7.16 0.45
N MET A 43 -9.50 6.69 0.96
CA MET A 43 -9.57 5.85 2.16
C MET A 43 -8.74 4.57 2.01
N ALA A 44 -8.81 3.89 0.87
CA ALA A 44 -8.01 2.69 0.61
C ALA A 44 -6.50 2.98 0.52
N PHE A 45 -6.13 4.15 -0.01
CA PHE A 45 -4.73 4.57 -0.09
C PHE A 45 -4.12 4.85 1.29
N GLU A 46 -4.89 5.48 2.18
CA GLU A 46 -4.49 5.71 3.58
C GLU A 46 -4.32 4.39 4.33
N GLU A 47 -5.29 3.48 4.25
CA GLU A 47 -5.22 2.15 4.89
C GLU A 47 -4.00 1.35 4.40
N ALA A 48 -3.72 1.36 3.09
CA ALA A 48 -2.54 0.72 2.53
C ALA A 48 -1.23 1.36 3.05
N GLY A 49 -1.21 2.68 3.27
CA GLY A 49 -0.09 3.39 3.88
C GLY A 49 0.15 2.96 5.32
N ASP A 50 -0.91 2.76 6.10
CA ASP A 50 -0.82 2.33 7.49
C ASP A 50 -0.38 0.87 7.60
N LEU A 51 -0.87 -0.02 6.75
CA LEU A 51 -0.37 -1.40 6.63
C LEU A 51 1.12 -1.44 6.27
N GLN A 52 1.58 -0.57 5.35
CA GLN A 52 2.99 -0.46 4.99
C GLN A 52 3.84 -0.02 6.19
N ARG A 53 3.38 0.96 6.97
CA ARG A 53 4.06 1.44 8.18
C ARG A 53 4.13 0.37 9.26
N GLN A 54 3.00 -0.28 9.58
CA GLN A 54 2.93 -1.35 10.58
C GLN A 54 3.92 -2.47 10.27
N ARG A 55 3.98 -2.89 9.01
CA ARG A 55 4.93 -3.91 8.57
C ARG A 55 6.39 -3.45 8.69
N ASN A 56 6.70 -2.23 8.29
CA ASN A 56 8.05 -1.69 8.41
C ASN A 56 8.50 -1.65 9.87
N SER A 57 7.60 -1.29 10.79
CA SER A 57 7.84 -1.34 12.23
C SER A 57 8.09 -2.77 12.75
N GLN A 58 7.37 -3.77 12.25
CA GLN A 58 7.59 -5.17 12.62
C GLN A 58 8.93 -5.72 12.12
N SER A 59 9.33 -5.40 10.88
CA SER A 59 10.63 -5.84 10.34
C SER A 59 11.81 -5.26 11.14
N ILE A 60 11.72 -4.02 11.63
CA ILE A 60 12.77 -3.42 12.49
C ILE A 60 12.88 -4.18 13.82
N ARG A 61 11.75 -4.54 14.45
CA ARG A 61 11.75 -5.27 15.74
C ARG A 61 12.32 -6.68 15.64
N LYS A 62 12.15 -7.38 14.51
CA LYS A 62 12.70 -8.73 14.29
C LYS A 62 14.22 -8.74 14.04
N ALA A 63 14.82 -7.59 13.69
CA ALA A 63 16.24 -7.47 13.36
C ALA A 63 17.12 -7.08 14.57
N GLN A 64 16.52 -6.93 15.76
CA GLN A 64 17.17 -6.60 17.04
C GLN A 64 17.28 -7.86 17.90
#